data_AF-A0A524MF32-F1
#
_entry.id   AF-A0A524MF32-F1
#
_cell.length_a   1.000
_cell.length_b   1.000
_cell.length_c   1.000
_cell.angle_alpha   90.00
_cell.angle_beta   90.00
_cell.angle_gamma   90.00
#
_symmetry.space_group_name_H-M   'P 1'
#
loop_
_entity.id
_entity.type
_entity.pdbx_description
1 polymer ?
#
loop_
_entity_poly.entity_id
_entity_poly.type
_entity_poly.pdbx_seq_one_letter_code
_entity_poly.pdbx_strand_id
1 'polypeptide(L)'
;MSEESKSIVDQEDRKRLISEIGKIKDVLDSFKYGLNFEDFADDLFKTIDRQTVAIKQLDEKMSTILVRMDTLEQRFKQGVKVVVSGMAGAEPSLSGTHEVMLEEDIEKPVPPLSEDEIASASSLEEMKAEADELKMKIARLYEKENEYSEMAMTDPASADDYDEKVRIAREKRIELEKTLANIKVKIGDN
;
A
#
# COMPACT_ATOMS: atom_id res chain seq x y z
N MET A 1 -64.22 56.66 -31.30
CA MET A 1 -65.03 55.43 -31.25
C MET A 1 -64.11 54.30 -31.68
N SER A 2 -63.55 53.61 -30.69
CA SER A 2 -62.54 52.57 -30.81
C SER A 2 -63.17 51.25 -30.38
N GLU A 3 -63.28 50.27 -31.28
CA GLU A 3 -63.49 48.88 -30.90
C GLU A 3 -63.36 47.98 -32.15
N GLU A 4 -62.14 47.80 -32.65
CA GLU A 4 -61.88 46.72 -33.62
C GLU A 4 -60.39 46.37 -33.68
N SER A 5 -59.82 45.99 -32.53
CA SER A 5 -58.47 45.43 -32.48
C SER A 5 -58.30 44.67 -31.18
N LYS A 6 -58.73 43.40 -31.13
CA LYS A 6 -58.27 42.31 -30.22
C LYS A 6 -59.30 41.18 -30.20
N SER A 7 -59.29 40.27 -31.19
CA SER A 7 -59.81 38.90 -31.00
C SER A 7 -59.64 38.06 -32.27
N ILE A 8 -58.42 37.74 -32.66
CA ILE A 8 -58.09 36.42 -33.22
C ILE A 8 -56.66 36.14 -32.79
N VAL A 9 -56.48 35.59 -31.59
CA VAL A 9 -55.35 34.66 -31.40
C VAL A 9 -55.90 33.34 -31.88
N ASP A 10 -55.33 32.83 -32.96
CA ASP A 10 -55.74 31.60 -33.61
C ASP A 10 -55.84 30.48 -32.55
N GLN A 11 -57.02 29.86 -32.44
CA GLN A 11 -57.24 28.84 -31.42
C GLN A 11 -56.36 27.61 -31.65
N GLU A 12 -55.94 27.37 -32.90
CA GLU A 12 -54.98 26.32 -33.23
C GLU A 12 -53.60 26.63 -32.69
N ASP A 13 -53.11 27.86 -32.89
CA ASP A 13 -51.83 28.31 -32.32
C ASP A 13 -51.86 28.25 -30.79
N ARG A 14 -52.98 28.61 -30.16
CA ARG A 14 -53.14 28.48 -28.70
C ARG A 14 -53.06 27.03 -28.23
N LYS A 15 -53.70 26.09 -28.94
CA LYS A 15 -53.64 24.65 -28.61
C LYS A 15 -52.23 24.09 -28.81
N ARG A 16 -51.54 24.53 -29.87
CA ARG A 16 -50.15 24.16 -30.15
C ARG A 16 -49.21 24.66 -29.05
N LEU A 17 -49.34 25.93 -28.66
CA LEU A 17 -48.60 26.53 -27.55
C LEU A 17 -48.83 25.79 -26.23
N ILE A 18 -50.08 25.45 -25.91
CA ILE A 18 -50.40 24.69 -24.68
C ILE A 18 -49.76 23.30 -24.70
N SER A 19 -49.73 22.63 -25.86
CA SER A 19 -49.08 21.32 -26.03
C SER A 19 -47.56 21.41 -25.89
N GLU A 20 -46.94 22.43 -26.48
CA GLU A 20 -45.49 22.66 -26.35
C GLU A 20 -45.10 23.01 -24.91
N ILE A 21 -45.89 23.86 -24.23
CA ILE A 21 -45.71 24.17 -22.81
C ILE A 21 -45.90 22.90 -21.96
N GLY A 22 -46.86 22.04 -22.28
CA GLY A 22 -47.06 20.75 -21.60
C GLY A 22 -45.84 19.84 -21.73
N LYS A 23 -45.26 19.72 -22.93
CA LYS A 23 -44.02 18.94 -23.15
C LYS A 23 -42.82 19.53 -22.40
N ILE A 24 -42.68 20.85 -22.40
CA ILE A 24 -41.61 21.52 -21.65
C ILE A 24 -41.80 21.33 -20.14
N LYS A 25 -43.05 21.37 -19.66
CA LYS A 25 -43.40 21.10 -18.26
C LYS A 25 -43.11 19.64 -17.89
N ASP A 26 -43.45 18.67 -18.74
CA ASP A 26 -43.16 17.26 -18.47
C ASP A 26 -41.65 16.99 -18.46
N VAL A 27 -40.88 17.68 -19.31
CA VAL A 27 -39.41 17.65 -19.26
C VAL A 27 -38.89 18.32 -17.98
N LEU A 28 -39.41 19.48 -17.59
CA LEU A 28 -39.04 20.17 -16.34
C LEU A 28 -39.42 19.36 -15.10
N ASP A 29 -40.58 18.70 -15.12
CA ASP A 29 -41.01 17.78 -14.07
C ASP A 29 -40.13 16.53 -14.09
N SER A 30 -39.66 16.04 -15.25
CA SER A 30 -38.65 14.98 -15.31
C SER A 30 -37.28 15.41 -14.76
N PHE A 31 -36.92 16.69 -14.83
CA PHE A 31 -35.77 17.24 -14.10
C PHE A 31 -36.03 17.37 -12.59
N LYS A 32 -37.28 17.66 -12.21
CA LYS A 32 -37.72 17.75 -10.80
C LYS A 32 -37.90 16.39 -10.12
N TYR A 33 -38.20 15.34 -10.89
CA TYR A 33 -38.43 13.97 -10.41
C TYR A 33 -37.33 12.97 -10.83
N GLY A 34 -36.35 13.37 -11.66
CA GLY A 34 -35.37 12.46 -12.28
C GLY A 34 -33.92 12.64 -11.82
N LEU A 35 -33.60 13.63 -10.99
CA LEU A 35 -32.29 13.72 -10.36
C LEU A 35 -32.48 14.16 -8.91
N ASN A 36 -32.17 13.25 -7.98
CA ASN A 36 -31.81 13.61 -6.63
C ASN A 36 -30.50 14.41 -6.71
N PHE A 37 -30.59 15.68 -7.12
CA PHE A 37 -29.44 16.55 -7.27
C PHE A 37 -28.69 16.71 -5.95
N GLU A 38 -29.41 16.57 -4.84
CA GLU A 38 -28.86 16.47 -3.49
C GLU A 38 -28.01 15.19 -3.32
N ASP A 39 -28.53 14.00 -3.64
CA ASP A 39 -27.74 12.75 -3.58
C ASP A 39 -26.52 12.81 -4.51
N PHE A 40 -26.69 13.35 -5.72
CA PHE A 40 -25.58 13.53 -6.67
C PHE A 40 -24.52 14.52 -6.14
N ALA A 41 -24.95 15.63 -5.54
CA ALA A 41 -24.04 16.60 -4.94
C ALA A 41 -23.33 16.00 -3.72
N ASP A 42 -24.04 15.25 -2.87
CA ASP A 42 -23.50 14.56 -1.71
C ASP A 42 -22.46 13.53 -2.11
N ASP A 43 -22.72 12.74 -3.15
CA ASP A 43 -21.76 11.77 -3.66
C ASP A 43 -20.54 12.43 -4.33
N LEU A 44 -20.74 13.59 -4.98
CA LEU A 44 -19.65 14.40 -5.51
C LEU A 44 -18.78 14.99 -4.38
N PHE A 45 -19.38 15.48 -3.30
CA PHE A 45 -18.66 15.99 -2.13
C PHE A 45 -17.91 14.88 -1.40
N LYS A 46 -18.53 13.71 -1.18
CA LYS A 46 -17.85 12.54 -0.60
C LYS A 46 -16.63 12.14 -1.44
N THR A 47 -16.76 12.18 -2.76
CA THR A 47 -15.66 11.86 -3.68
C THR A 47 -14.53 12.87 -3.56
N ILE A 48 -14.83 14.17 -3.53
CA ILE A 48 -13.84 15.24 -3.35
C ILE A 48 -13.13 15.11 -1.99
N ASP A 49 -13.86 14.80 -0.92
CA ASP A 49 -13.28 14.60 0.42
C ASP A 49 -12.34 13.40 0.46
N ARG A 50 -12.76 12.26 -0.11
CA ARG A 50 -11.92 11.06 -0.22
C ARG A 50 -10.64 11.34 -1.01
N GLN A 51 -10.76 12.02 -2.15
CA GLN A 51 -9.59 12.42 -2.96
C GLN A 51 -8.67 13.38 -2.19
N THR A 52 -9.23 14.32 -1.43
CA THR A 52 -8.46 15.26 -0.62
C THR A 52 -7.67 14.54 0.48
N VAL A 53 -8.28 13.55 1.15
CA VAL A 53 -7.59 12.72 2.14
C VAL A 53 -6.46 11.92 1.49
N ALA A 54 -6.72 11.31 0.33
CA ALA A 54 -5.70 10.56 -0.41
C ALA A 54 -4.51 11.44 -0.80
N ILE A 55 -4.75 12.66 -1.27
CA ILE A 55 -3.70 13.63 -1.61
C ILE A 55 -2.85 13.97 -0.38
N LYS A 56 -3.47 14.23 0.77
CA LYS A 56 -2.73 14.50 2.01
C LYS A 56 -1.85 13.33 2.43
N GLN A 57 -2.37 12.10 2.35
CA GLN A 57 -1.58 10.90 2.66
C GLN A 57 -0.42 10.68 1.67
N LEU A 58 -0.63 10.99 0.39
CA LEU A 58 0.43 10.95 -0.62
C LEU A 58 1.53 11.98 -0.32
N ASP A 59 1.16 13.18 0.12
CA ASP A 59 2.11 14.24 0.48
C ASP A 59 2.96 13.87 1.71
N GLU A 60 2.35 13.28 2.74
CA GLU A 60 3.06 12.74 3.91
C GLU A 60 4.04 11.61 3.54
N LYS A 61 3.61 10.68 2.67
CA LYS A 61 4.47 9.62 2.15
C LYS A 61 5.62 10.19 1.31
N MET A 62 5.36 11.18 0.47
CA MET A 62 6.38 11.83 -0.35
C MET A 62 7.43 12.54 0.54
N SER A 63 6.99 13.24 1.57
CA SER A 63 7.87 13.84 2.58
C SER A 63 8.74 12.79 3.27
N THR A 64 8.16 11.65 3.63
CA THR A 64 8.90 10.52 4.25
C THR A 64 9.94 9.94 3.28
N ILE A 65 9.61 9.81 2.00
CA ILE A 65 10.54 9.33 0.97
C ILE A 65 11.72 10.29 0.83
N LEU A 66 11.48 11.61 0.80
CA LEU A 66 12.55 12.61 0.72
C LEU A 66 13.52 12.49 1.91
N VAL A 67 13.00 12.35 3.13
CA VAL A 67 13.85 12.15 4.34
C VAL A 67 14.68 10.87 4.23
N ARG A 68 14.10 9.78 3.72
CA ARG A 68 14.83 8.51 3.50
C ARG A 68 15.90 8.66 2.43
N MET A 69 15.63 9.39 1.35
CA MET A 69 16.62 9.69 0.31
C MET A 69 17.77 10.53 0.85
N ASP A 70 17.50 11.57 1.63
CA ASP A 70 18.54 12.38 2.27
C ASP A 70 19.41 11.53 3.21
N THR A 71 18.78 10.64 3.98
CA THR A 71 19.52 9.72 4.86
C THR A 71 20.41 8.76 4.07
N LEU A 72 19.91 8.23 2.95
CA LEU A 72 20.68 7.37 2.05
C LEU A 72 21.84 8.14 1.42
N GLU A 73 21.61 9.37 0.93
CA GLU A 73 22.65 10.22 0.36
C GLU A 73 23.74 10.54 1.38
N GLN A 74 23.38 10.85 2.63
CA GLN A 74 24.34 11.05 3.71
C GLN A 74 25.18 9.80 3.98
N ARG A 75 24.56 8.62 4.01
CA ARG A 75 25.29 7.34 4.18
C ARG A 75 26.21 7.04 2.99
N PHE A 76 25.78 7.36 1.76
CA PHE A 76 26.62 7.23 0.58
C PHE A 76 27.81 8.19 0.61
N LYS A 77 27.61 9.45 1.01
CA LYS A 77 28.70 10.44 1.18
C LYS A 77 29.68 10.07 2.28
N GLN A 78 29.23 9.38 3.33
CA GLN A 78 30.09 8.89 4.41
C GLN A 78 30.99 7.70 3.99
N GLY A 79 30.69 7.06 2.85
CA GLY A 79 31.47 5.94 2.33
C GLY A 79 31.24 4.65 3.13
N VAL A 80 30.86 3.57 2.44
CA VAL A 80 30.74 2.25 3.06
C VAL A 80 32.14 1.63 3.12
N LYS A 81 32.77 1.57 4.31
CA LYS A 81 34.03 0.87 4.51
C LYS A 81 33.79 -0.64 4.50
N VAL A 82 33.80 -1.24 3.30
CA VAL A 82 33.74 -2.69 3.12
C VAL A 82 35.13 -3.27 3.38
N VAL A 83 35.30 -3.99 4.49
CA VAL A 83 36.48 -4.82 4.72
C VAL A 83 36.20 -6.17 4.07
N VAL A 84 36.83 -6.42 2.93
CA VAL A 84 36.74 -7.71 2.24
C VAL A 84 37.85 -8.61 2.80
N SER A 85 37.49 -9.53 3.68
CA SER A 85 38.38 -10.61 4.14
C SER A 85 38.44 -11.68 3.05
N GLY A 86 39.39 -11.52 2.11
CA GLY A 86 39.67 -12.51 1.07
C GLY A 86 40.88 -13.36 1.44
N MET A 87 40.65 -14.64 1.80
CA MET A 87 41.62 -15.72 1.59
C MET A 87 41.47 -16.19 0.14
N ALA A 88 42.50 -15.98 -0.70
CA ALA A 88 42.93 -16.87 -1.79
C ALA A 88 44.06 -16.18 -2.57
N GLY A 89 45.22 -16.83 -2.62
CA GLY A 89 46.47 -16.25 -3.07
C GLY A 89 46.64 -16.07 -4.57
N ALA A 90 47.52 -15.12 -4.91
CA ALA A 90 48.62 -15.22 -5.87
C ALA A 90 49.26 -13.82 -6.00
N GLU A 91 50.48 -13.68 -5.49
CA GLU A 91 51.35 -12.48 -5.46
C GLU A 91 51.84 -12.00 -6.87
N PRO A 92 52.68 -10.93 -7.02
CA PRO A 92 53.29 -10.01 -6.04
C PRO A 92 53.22 -8.51 -6.41
N SER A 93 53.35 -7.58 -5.45
CA SER A 93 54.42 -6.55 -5.48
C SER A 93 54.27 -5.47 -4.39
N LEU A 94 55.41 -5.25 -3.73
CA LEU A 94 55.87 -4.03 -3.07
C LEU A 94 55.43 -3.74 -1.62
N SER A 95 56.36 -4.15 -0.75
CA SER A 95 56.98 -3.31 0.29
C SER A 95 56.33 -3.29 1.68
N GLY A 96 56.91 -4.08 2.57
CA GLY A 96 56.77 -3.93 4.01
C GLY A 96 57.07 -5.22 4.73
N THR A 97 58.30 -5.40 5.19
CA THR A 97 58.76 -6.53 6.01
C THR A 97 57.81 -6.81 7.17
N HIS A 98 57.16 -7.97 7.14
CA HIS A 98 56.63 -8.59 8.35
C HIS A 98 57.10 -10.04 8.39
N GLU A 99 58.16 -10.27 9.16
CA GLU A 99 58.50 -11.58 9.67
C GLU A 99 57.43 -11.94 10.71
N VAL A 100 56.69 -13.01 10.49
CA VAL A 100 55.81 -13.62 11.51
C VAL A 100 56.12 -15.10 11.51
N MET A 101 56.74 -15.54 12.61
CA MET A 101 57.00 -16.94 12.92
C MET A 101 55.69 -17.72 12.90
N LEU A 102 55.65 -18.80 12.11
CA LEU A 102 54.60 -19.80 12.15
C LEU A 102 54.90 -20.76 13.31
N GLU A 103 54.14 -20.66 14.41
CA GLU A 103 53.91 -21.80 15.30
C GLU A 103 52.72 -22.57 14.73
N GLU A 104 52.99 -23.76 14.20
CA GLU A 104 51.98 -24.74 13.80
C GLU A 104 51.34 -25.34 15.05
N ASP A 105 50.20 -24.81 15.48
CA ASP A 105 49.32 -25.52 16.42
C ASP A 105 48.40 -26.47 15.63
N ILE A 106 48.69 -27.76 15.77
CA ILE A 106 47.87 -28.87 15.30
C ILE A 106 46.53 -28.82 16.08
N GLU A 107 45.49 -28.24 15.49
CA GLU A 107 44.13 -28.30 16.05
C GLU A 107 43.61 -29.74 16.05
N LYS A 108 43.37 -30.26 17.26
CA LYS A 108 42.72 -31.55 17.50
C LYS A 108 41.31 -31.58 16.89
N PRO A 109 40.83 -32.74 16.42
CA PRO A 109 39.46 -32.88 15.94
C PRO A 109 38.46 -32.56 17.05
N VAL A 110 37.59 -31.59 16.81
CA VAL A 110 36.45 -31.25 17.67
C VAL A 110 35.54 -32.48 17.76
N PRO A 111 35.15 -32.94 18.96
CA PRO A 111 34.26 -34.09 19.10
C PRO A 111 32.89 -33.79 18.48
N PRO A 112 32.17 -34.80 17.96
CA PRO A 112 30.82 -34.61 17.42
C PRO A 112 29.90 -34.03 18.50
N LEU A 113 29.10 -33.04 18.10
CA LEU A 113 28.10 -32.38 18.94
C LEU A 113 27.20 -33.42 19.62
N SER A 114 26.85 -33.15 20.88
CA SER A 114 25.98 -34.01 21.68
C SER A 114 24.53 -34.02 21.15
N GLU A 115 23.79 -35.12 21.33
CA GLU A 115 22.41 -35.26 20.83
C GLU A 115 21.46 -34.15 21.33
N ASP A 116 21.71 -33.58 22.51
CA ASP A 116 20.94 -32.48 23.09
C ASP A 116 21.18 -31.13 22.37
N GLU A 117 22.39 -30.89 21.86
CA GLU A 117 22.72 -29.70 21.06
C GLU A 117 22.13 -29.79 19.65
N ILE A 118 22.03 -31.00 19.10
CA ILE A 118 21.42 -31.27 17.79
C ILE A 118 19.89 -31.11 17.86
N ALA A 119 19.25 -31.57 18.94
CA ALA A 119 17.81 -31.39 19.16
C ALA A 119 17.42 -29.92 19.39
N SER A 120 18.29 -29.15 20.04
CA SER A 120 18.12 -27.71 20.22
C SER A 120 18.32 -26.95 18.91
N ALA A 121 19.29 -27.37 18.09
CA ALA A 121 19.52 -26.81 16.76
C ALA A 121 18.38 -27.11 15.78
N SER A 122 17.82 -28.33 15.77
CA SER A 122 16.70 -28.68 14.90
C SER A 122 15.42 -27.93 15.29
N SER A 123 15.15 -27.78 16.60
CA SER A 123 14.02 -26.98 17.09
C SER A 123 14.15 -25.49 16.72
N LEU A 124 15.37 -24.95 16.71
CA LEU A 124 15.64 -23.57 16.32
C LEU A 124 15.56 -23.36 14.80
N GLU A 125 15.97 -24.35 14.01
CA GLU A 125 15.84 -24.35 12.55
C GLU A 125 14.37 -24.45 12.10
N GLU A 126 13.56 -25.26 12.78
CA GLU A 126 12.11 -25.31 12.58
C GLU A 126 11.43 -23.97 12.89
N MET A 127 11.80 -23.30 13.98
CA MET A 127 11.26 -21.96 14.31
C MET A 127 11.68 -20.90 13.27
N LYS A 128 12.90 -20.99 12.72
CA LYS A 128 13.35 -20.10 11.63
C LYS A 128 12.56 -20.32 10.34
N ALA A 129 12.30 -21.58 9.99
CA ALA A 129 11.47 -21.92 8.83
C ALA A 129 10.04 -21.39 8.99
N GLU A 130 9.45 -21.54 10.19
CA GLU A 130 8.13 -20.99 10.50
C GLU A 130 8.11 -19.46 10.41
N ALA A 131 9.17 -18.80 10.90
CA ALA A 131 9.31 -17.35 10.79
C ALA A 131 9.38 -16.88 9.33
N ASP A 132 10.10 -17.59 8.46
CA ASP A 132 10.20 -17.24 7.04
C ASP A 132 8.89 -17.51 6.28
N GLU A 133 8.16 -18.56 6.62
CA GLU A 133 6.82 -18.80 6.09
C GLU A 133 5.84 -17.69 6.50
N LEU A 134 5.90 -17.25 7.77
CA LEU A 134 5.10 -16.13 8.26
C LEU A 134 5.46 -14.82 7.56
N LYS A 135 6.75 -14.54 7.29
CA LYS A 135 7.15 -13.36 6.49
C LYS A 135 6.54 -13.41 5.10
N MET A 136 6.56 -14.56 4.43
CA MET A 136 5.93 -14.72 3.12
C MET A 136 4.41 -14.51 3.16
N LYS A 137 3.73 -15.04 4.18
CA LYS A 137 2.28 -14.83 4.39
C LYS A 137 1.95 -13.36 4.63
N ILE A 138 2.75 -12.66 5.45
CA ILE A 138 2.61 -11.23 5.71
C ILE A 138 2.79 -10.43 4.42
N ALA A 139 3.82 -10.73 3.62
CA ALA A 139 4.06 -10.06 2.34
C ALA A 139 2.87 -10.21 1.37
N ARG A 140 2.32 -11.43 1.24
CA ARG A 140 1.11 -11.66 0.42
C ARG A 140 -0.12 -10.90 0.93
N LEU A 141 -0.25 -10.70 2.24
CA LEU A 141 -1.34 -9.90 2.80
C LEU A 141 -1.15 -8.41 2.50
N TYR A 142 0.07 -7.89 2.51
CA TYR A 142 0.36 -6.52 2.06
C TYR A 142 0.01 -6.31 0.59
N GLU A 143 0.35 -7.27 -0.29
CA GLU A 143 -0.03 -7.22 -1.71
C GLU A 143 -1.55 -7.18 -1.89
N LYS A 144 -2.29 -8.04 -1.18
CA LYS A 144 -3.75 -8.05 -1.22
C LYS A 144 -4.40 -6.81 -0.63
N GLU A 145 -3.84 -6.27 0.45
CA GLU A 145 -4.29 -5.00 1.04
C GLU A 145 -4.18 -3.87 0.01
N ASN A 146 -3.06 -3.82 -0.71
CA ASN A 146 -2.84 -2.83 -1.76
C ASN A 146 -3.78 -3.05 -2.96
N GLU A 147 -3.94 -4.29 -3.41
CA GLU A 147 -4.87 -4.65 -4.50
C GLU A 147 -6.31 -4.24 -4.17
N TYR A 148 -6.83 -4.58 -3.00
CA TYR A 148 -8.19 -4.19 -2.61
C TYR A 148 -8.33 -2.67 -2.44
N SER A 149 -7.29 -2.00 -1.94
CA SER A 149 -7.29 -0.54 -1.84
C SER A 149 -7.33 0.13 -3.22
N GLU A 150 -6.63 -0.43 -4.22
CA GLU A 150 -6.68 0.04 -5.60
C GLU A 150 -8.05 -0.24 -6.24
N MET A 151 -8.65 -1.40 -5.95
CA MET A 151 -10.01 -1.74 -6.40
C MET A 151 -11.07 -0.80 -5.81
N ALA A 152 -10.97 -0.45 -4.52
CA ALA A 152 -11.88 0.52 -3.89
C ALA A 152 -11.84 1.92 -4.55
N MET A 153 -10.66 2.30 -5.08
CA MET A 153 -10.47 3.57 -5.79
C MET A 153 -10.96 3.54 -7.24
N THR A 154 -11.03 2.35 -7.85
CA THR A 154 -11.34 2.18 -9.28
C THR A 154 -12.77 1.73 -9.54
N ASP A 155 -13.41 1.05 -8.59
CA ASP A 155 -14.83 0.68 -8.60
C ASP A 155 -15.59 1.31 -7.41
N PRO A 156 -16.18 2.52 -7.59
CA PRO A 156 -16.94 3.20 -6.54
C PRO A 156 -18.19 2.46 -6.08
N ALA A 157 -18.77 1.60 -6.92
CA ALA A 157 -20.02 0.89 -6.59
C ALA A 157 -19.81 -0.20 -5.53
N SER A 158 -18.61 -0.77 -5.48
CA SER A 158 -18.22 -1.83 -4.54
C SER A 158 -17.17 -1.37 -3.52
N ALA A 159 -16.93 -0.06 -3.40
CA ALA A 159 -15.85 0.49 -2.58
C ALA A 159 -15.94 0.06 -1.10
N ASP A 160 -17.15 0.04 -0.53
CA ASP A 160 -17.38 -0.35 0.86
C ASP A 160 -17.02 -1.84 1.11
N ASP A 161 -17.29 -2.72 0.14
CA ASP A 161 -16.92 -4.15 0.22
C ASP A 161 -15.40 -4.35 0.12
N TYR A 162 -14.72 -3.54 -0.70
CA TYR A 162 -13.26 -3.56 -0.81
C TYR A 162 -12.59 -2.99 0.44
N ASP A 163 -13.11 -1.92 1.02
CA ASP A 163 -12.63 -1.35 2.28
C ASP A 163 -12.75 -2.33 3.45
N GLU A 164 -13.83 -3.10 3.51
CA GLU A 164 -13.99 -4.16 4.50
C GLU A 164 -12.97 -5.29 4.30
N LYS A 165 -12.69 -5.67 3.03
CA LYS A 165 -11.65 -6.66 2.72
C LYS A 165 -10.24 -6.16 3.08
N VAL A 166 -9.95 -4.88 2.88
CA VAL A 166 -8.72 -4.22 3.34
C VAL A 166 -8.61 -4.32 4.86
N ARG A 167 -9.69 -4.02 5.59
CA ARG A 167 -9.71 -4.12 7.06
C ARG A 167 -9.41 -5.53 7.55
N ILE A 168 -10.08 -6.54 6.99
CA ILE A 168 -9.86 -7.95 7.35
C ILE A 168 -8.44 -8.40 7.02
N ALA A 169 -7.90 -8.01 5.86
CA ALA A 169 -6.53 -8.34 5.48
C ALA A 169 -5.51 -7.72 6.45
N ARG A 170 -5.73 -6.47 6.85
CA ARG A 170 -4.90 -5.75 7.82
C ARG A 170 -4.98 -6.36 9.22
N GLU A 171 -6.16 -6.74 9.70
CA GLU A 171 -6.33 -7.43 10.99
C GLU A 171 -5.55 -8.75 11.02
N LYS A 172 -5.72 -9.59 10.01
CA LYS A 172 -4.96 -10.86 9.87
C LYS A 172 -3.45 -10.62 9.79
N ARG A 173 -3.03 -9.56 9.10
CA ARG A 173 -1.62 -9.18 9.00
C ARG A 173 -1.05 -8.82 10.37
N ILE A 174 -1.76 -8.02 11.16
CA ILE A 174 -1.35 -7.63 12.52
C ILE A 174 -1.25 -8.87 13.43
N GLU A 175 -2.17 -9.82 13.30
CA GLU A 175 -2.10 -11.09 14.03
C GLU A 175 -0.84 -11.89 13.66
N LEU A 176 -0.53 -12.02 12.37
CA LEU A 176 0.68 -12.72 11.91
C LEU A 176 1.97 -11.96 12.26
N GLU A 177 1.95 -10.63 12.27
CA GLU A 177 3.09 -9.81 12.72
C GLU A 177 3.34 -10.02 14.22
N LYS A 178 2.29 -10.18 15.04
CA LYS A 178 2.42 -10.52 16.46
C LYS A 178 2.98 -11.93 16.66
N THR A 179 2.52 -12.92 15.90
CA THR A 179 3.08 -14.28 16.02
C THR A 179 4.53 -14.32 15.57
N LEU A 180 4.87 -13.63 14.47
CA LEU A 180 6.25 -13.48 14.00
C LEU A 180 7.13 -12.81 15.06
N ALA A 181 6.67 -11.73 15.69
CA ALA A 181 7.41 -11.04 16.75
C ALA A 181 7.70 -11.98 17.93
N ASN A 182 6.70 -12.78 18.34
CA ASN A 182 6.88 -13.78 19.40
C ASN A 182 7.90 -14.87 19.03
N ILE A 183 7.89 -15.31 17.77
CA ILE A 183 8.85 -16.32 17.27
C ILE A 183 10.26 -15.71 17.19
N LYS A 184 10.41 -14.48 16.70
CA LYS A 184 11.70 -13.78 16.67
C LYS A 184 12.33 -13.60 18.04
N VAL A 185 11.52 -13.22 19.05
CA VAL A 185 11.97 -13.13 20.44
C VAL A 185 12.46 -14.48 20.97
N LYS A 186 11.80 -15.59 20.60
CA LYS A 186 12.23 -16.94 20.98
C LYS A 186 13.52 -17.38 20.27
N ILE A 187 13.74 -16.93 19.03
CA ILE A 187 14.94 -17.25 18.23
C ILE A 187 16.14 -16.37 18.63
N GLY A 188 15.91 -15.22 19.28
CA GLY A 188 16.96 -14.26 19.64
C GLY A 188 17.35 -13.28 18.53
N ASP A 189 16.59 -13.25 17.43
CA ASP A 189 16.72 -12.28 16.34
C ASP A 189 15.93 -11.01 16.68
N ASN A 190 16.57 -10.06 17.39
CA ASN A 190 16.06 -8.70 17.58
C ASN A 190 16.41 -7.80 16.39
#